data_AF-A0AB36JBX2-F1
#
_entry.id   AF-A0AB36JBX2-F1
#
_cell.length_a   1.000
_cell.length_b   1.000
_cell.length_c   1.000
_cell.angle_alpha   90.00
_cell.angle_beta   90.00
_cell.angle_gamma   90.00
#
_symmetry.space_group_name_H-M   'P 1'
#
loop_
_entity.id
_entity.type
_entity.pdbx_description
1 polymer ?
#
loop_
_entity_poly.entity_id
_entity_poly.type
_entity_poly.pdbx_seq_one_letter_code
_entity_poly.pdbx_strand_id
1 'polypeptide(L)'
;MNYSNYFKTPLEQWIEEQYRSNCVFTPNDLDIDKIALIFGVDIVYYDKTTFSENEERVIFIDNRNDRTEQRKVFFHELCHVIRHSGDQRWMPDLFREAQEIDADRFALYATIPFFMLEQITLPIHRSEAISLLALEFHAYPELAELRLKQVEDRINNSEFMSTFTYTNQITSSLETTIHESPVSGLGYLQEPRIHSLYGLEDFSRPQALVIEQRQGFNWNKPLDLNVEQNYKLHSSSFHRSRHDATVLPGDLTLLPDRKGYVTINLSRVAWRHGQGVTRLILPMDAIDDAINF
;
A
#
# COMPACT_ATOMS: atom_id res chain seq x y z
N MET A 1 -13.88 18.23 4.59
CA MET A 1 -12.82 17.44 3.96
C MET A 1 -13.32 16.94 2.61
N ASN A 2 -12.51 16.96 1.54
CA ASN A 2 -12.97 16.44 0.24
C ASN A 2 -12.59 14.96 0.07
N TYR A 3 -13.54 14.06 0.32
CA TYR A 3 -13.31 12.62 0.25
C TYR A 3 -13.18 12.08 -1.18
N SER A 4 -13.50 12.87 -2.23
CA SER A 4 -13.45 12.41 -3.62
C SER A 4 -12.06 11.95 -4.08
N ASN A 5 -11.01 12.38 -3.37
CA ASN A 5 -9.63 12.08 -3.71
C ASN A 5 -9.05 10.91 -2.88
N TYR A 6 -9.86 10.32 -1.98
CA TYR A 6 -9.44 9.17 -1.21
C TYR A 6 -9.58 7.86 -1.99
N PHE A 7 -8.51 7.08 -2.06
CA PHE A 7 -8.51 5.75 -2.64
C PHE A 7 -8.30 4.70 -1.55
N LYS A 8 -9.30 3.82 -1.37
CA LYS A 8 -9.26 2.70 -0.42
C LYS A 8 -8.19 1.69 -0.86
N THR A 9 -7.34 1.26 0.07
CA THR A 9 -6.41 0.15 -0.15
C THR A 9 -7.16 -1.17 -0.35
N PRO A 10 -6.54 -2.22 -0.92
CA PRO A 10 -7.16 -3.54 -1.02
C PRO A 10 -7.63 -4.08 0.35
N LEU A 11 -6.86 -3.83 1.42
CA LEU A 11 -7.26 -4.24 2.76
C LEU A 11 -8.54 -3.52 3.23
N GLU A 12 -8.67 -2.22 2.96
CA GLU A 12 -9.87 -1.46 3.29
C GLU A 12 -11.09 -1.90 2.47
N GLN A 13 -10.89 -2.19 1.18
CA GLN A 13 -11.95 -2.71 0.31
C GLN A 13 -12.44 -4.07 0.80
N TRP A 14 -11.51 -4.96 1.18
CA TRP A 14 -11.83 -6.26 1.73
C TRP A 14 -12.59 -6.15 3.06
N ILE A 15 -12.13 -5.32 4.01
CA ILE A 15 -12.84 -5.08 5.27
C ILE A 15 -14.25 -4.53 5.01
N GLU A 16 -14.38 -3.57 4.11
CA GLU A 16 -15.68 -3.01 3.73
C GLU A 16 -16.62 -4.05 3.12
N GLU A 17 -16.12 -4.92 2.24
CA GLU A 17 -16.91 -6.00 1.64
C GLU A 17 -17.40 -6.97 2.71
N GLN A 18 -16.54 -7.37 3.66
CA GLN A 18 -16.92 -8.24 4.77
C GLN A 18 -17.99 -7.58 5.65
N TYR A 19 -17.83 -6.29 5.96
CA TYR A 19 -18.80 -5.57 6.80
C TYR A 19 -20.14 -5.36 6.09
N ARG A 20 -20.13 -4.88 4.84
CA ARG A 20 -21.37 -4.62 4.10
C ARG A 20 -22.15 -5.90 3.82
N SER A 21 -21.47 -6.98 3.45
CA SER A 21 -22.12 -8.27 3.16
C SER A 21 -22.78 -8.89 4.41
N ASN A 22 -22.37 -8.46 5.60
CA ASN A 22 -22.87 -8.93 6.88
C ASN A 22 -23.64 -7.85 7.67
N CYS A 23 -24.20 -6.85 6.97
CA CYS A 23 -25.05 -5.82 7.57
C CYS A 23 -24.35 -5.04 8.71
N VAL A 24 -23.09 -4.65 8.50
CA VAL A 24 -22.33 -3.73 9.35
C VAL A 24 -22.13 -2.44 8.55
N PHE A 25 -22.99 -1.44 8.78
CA PHE A 25 -23.07 -0.24 7.94
C PHE A 25 -22.69 1.05 8.67
N THR A 26 -22.84 1.08 9.98
CA THR A 26 -22.62 2.26 10.82
C THR A 26 -21.65 1.95 11.97
N PRO A 27 -21.03 2.97 12.60
CA PRO A 27 -20.13 2.76 13.73
C PRO A 27 -20.78 1.97 14.88
N ASN A 28 -22.08 2.17 15.12
CA ASN A 28 -22.84 1.46 16.14
C ASN A 28 -23.04 -0.04 15.82
N ASP A 29 -22.78 -0.49 14.58
CA ASP A 29 -22.80 -1.90 14.20
C ASP A 29 -21.48 -2.62 14.54
N LEU A 30 -20.42 -1.89 14.92
CA LEU A 30 -19.07 -2.42 15.19
C LEU A 30 -18.95 -3.03 16.59
N ASP A 31 -19.86 -3.93 16.93
CA ASP A 31 -19.81 -4.74 18.15
C ASP A 31 -18.82 -5.90 17.97
N ILE A 32 -17.91 -6.12 18.93
CA ILE A 32 -16.80 -7.07 18.74
C ILE A 32 -17.28 -8.53 18.68
N ASP A 33 -18.33 -8.89 19.41
CA ASP A 33 -18.91 -10.23 19.35
C ASP A 33 -19.57 -10.48 17.98
N LYS A 34 -20.28 -9.48 17.45
CA LYS A 34 -20.82 -9.52 16.07
C LYS A 34 -19.72 -9.62 15.03
N ILE A 35 -18.64 -8.83 15.16
CA ILE A 35 -17.51 -8.87 14.22
C ILE A 35 -16.82 -10.23 14.27
N ALA A 36 -16.58 -10.80 15.44
CA ALA A 36 -15.95 -12.12 15.59
C ALA A 36 -16.78 -13.21 14.90
N LEU A 37 -18.10 -13.19 15.10
CA LEU A 37 -19.03 -14.10 14.44
C LEU A 37 -18.95 -14.01 12.90
N ILE A 38 -18.87 -12.80 12.35
CA ILE A 38 -18.74 -12.57 10.89
C ILE A 38 -17.49 -13.25 10.33
N PHE A 39 -16.39 -13.24 11.08
CA PHE A 39 -15.13 -13.85 10.68
C PHE A 39 -14.99 -15.33 11.07
N GLY A 40 -16.01 -15.90 11.75
CA GLY A 40 -15.94 -17.27 12.28
C GLY A 40 -14.84 -17.43 13.32
N VAL A 41 -14.76 -16.48 14.25
CA VAL A 41 -13.81 -16.43 15.36
C VAL A 41 -14.57 -16.43 16.67
N ASP A 42 -14.15 -17.27 17.61
CA ASP A 42 -14.73 -17.32 18.96
C ASP A 42 -14.01 -16.36 19.90
N ILE A 43 -14.75 -15.74 20.82
CA ILE A 43 -14.19 -14.91 21.89
C ILE A 43 -14.35 -15.61 23.23
N VAL A 44 -13.27 -15.68 24.00
CA VAL A 44 -13.28 -16.17 25.38
C VAL A 44 -12.82 -15.06 26.31
N TYR A 45 -13.71 -14.62 27.21
CA TYR A 45 -13.39 -13.66 28.26
C TYR A 45 -12.87 -14.36 29.51
N TYR A 46 -11.74 -13.89 30.05
CA TYR A 46 -11.07 -14.52 31.20
C TYR A 46 -10.08 -13.57 31.88
N ASP A 47 -9.64 -13.88 33.10
CA ASP A 47 -8.82 -12.99 33.93
C ASP A 47 -7.30 -13.18 33.73
N LYS A 48 -6.81 -13.27 32.48
CA LYS A 48 -5.37 -13.31 32.16
C LYS A 48 -5.06 -12.50 30.89
N THR A 49 -3.77 -12.35 30.60
CA THR A 49 -3.24 -11.59 29.46
C THR A 49 -3.78 -12.08 28.13
N THR A 50 -4.43 -11.18 27.38
CA THR A 50 -4.95 -11.41 26.03
C THR A 50 -3.95 -12.10 25.09
N PHE A 51 -4.45 -13.05 24.30
CA PHE A 51 -3.74 -13.68 23.19
C PHE A 51 -4.74 -14.33 22.21
N SER A 52 -4.28 -14.72 21.03
CA SER A 52 -5.04 -15.51 20.06
C SER A 52 -4.46 -16.91 19.85
N GLU A 53 -5.33 -17.88 19.56
CA GLU A 53 -4.98 -19.18 19.02
C GLU A 53 -5.50 -19.26 17.59
N ASN A 54 -4.58 -19.14 16.63
CA ASN A 54 -4.92 -18.91 15.23
C ASN A 54 -5.51 -20.17 14.57
N GLU A 55 -5.04 -21.36 14.95
CA GLU A 55 -5.50 -22.63 14.36
C GLU A 55 -6.96 -22.93 14.72
N GLU A 56 -7.30 -22.75 15.99
CA GLU A 56 -8.66 -22.97 16.51
C GLU A 56 -9.57 -21.75 16.33
N ARG A 57 -9.04 -20.64 15.81
CA ARG A 57 -9.74 -19.38 15.61
C ARG A 57 -10.41 -18.84 16.87
N VAL A 58 -9.64 -18.76 17.95
CA VAL A 58 -10.12 -18.25 19.25
C VAL A 58 -9.30 -17.05 19.68
N ILE A 59 -9.98 -15.98 20.12
CA ILE A 59 -9.36 -14.84 20.78
C ILE A 59 -9.69 -14.88 22.26
N PHE A 60 -8.67 -14.88 23.10
CA PHE A 60 -8.81 -14.79 24.54
C PHE A 60 -8.64 -13.33 24.97
N ILE A 61 -9.69 -12.72 25.55
CA ILE A 61 -9.69 -11.30 25.95
C ILE A 61 -9.62 -11.20 27.47
N ASP A 62 -8.68 -10.40 27.99
CA ASP A 62 -8.59 -10.09 29.41
C ASP A 62 -9.84 -9.32 29.89
N ASN A 63 -10.66 -9.97 30.70
CA ASN A 63 -11.92 -9.43 31.20
C ASN A 63 -11.72 -8.33 32.26
N ARG A 64 -10.50 -8.14 32.75
CA ARG A 64 -10.16 -7.08 33.71
C ARG A 64 -9.91 -5.73 33.04
N ASN A 65 -9.66 -5.74 31.73
CA ASN A 65 -9.49 -4.53 30.94
C ASN A 65 -10.83 -3.81 30.73
N ASP A 66 -10.80 -2.49 30.60
CA ASP A 66 -11.98 -1.73 30.21
C ASP A 66 -12.39 -2.04 28.75
N ARG A 67 -13.61 -1.65 28.38
CA ARG A 67 -14.17 -1.94 27.05
C ARG A 67 -13.34 -1.35 25.91
N THR A 68 -12.69 -0.21 26.11
CA THR A 68 -11.86 0.42 25.08
C THR A 68 -10.61 -0.39 24.83
N GLU A 69 -9.92 -0.82 25.90
CA GLU A 69 -8.73 -1.66 25.76
C GLU A 69 -9.09 -3.05 25.23
N GLN A 70 -10.22 -3.64 25.65
CA GLN A 70 -10.73 -4.89 25.08
C GLN A 70 -10.97 -4.79 23.57
N ARG A 71 -11.56 -3.69 23.10
CA ARG A 71 -11.78 -3.44 21.66
C ARG A 71 -10.48 -3.27 20.89
N LYS A 72 -9.53 -2.51 21.45
CA LYS A 72 -8.22 -2.29 20.86
C LYS A 72 -7.49 -3.62 20.63
N VAL A 73 -7.37 -4.44 21.67
CA VAL A 73 -6.69 -5.74 21.54
C VAL A 73 -7.47 -6.69 20.65
N PHE A 74 -8.81 -6.68 20.70
CA PHE A 74 -9.64 -7.52 19.84
C PHE A 74 -9.33 -7.32 18.35
N PHE A 75 -9.32 -6.08 17.86
CA PHE A 75 -9.08 -5.84 16.43
C PHE A 75 -7.66 -6.22 16.00
N HIS A 76 -6.67 -6.10 16.89
CA HIS A 76 -5.30 -6.56 16.65
C HIS A 76 -5.23 -8.08 16.54
N GLU A 77 -5.73 -8.78 17.55
CA GLU A 77 -5.77 -10.25 17.61
C GLU A 77 -6.62 -10.86 16.49
N LEU A 78 -7.69 -10.18 16.10
CA LEU A 78 -8.51 -10.61 14.97
C LEU A 78 -7.65 -10.73 13.70
N CYS A 79 -6.78 -9.76 13.41
CA CYS A 79 -5.86 -9.85 12.28
C CYS A 79 -4.99 -11.11 12.35
N HIS A 80 -4.43 -11.41 13.52
CA HIS A 80 -3.62 -12.61 13.70
C HIS A 80 -4.41 -13.88 13.35
N VAL A 81 -5.63 -14.00 13.87
CA VAL A 81 -6.48 -15.16 13.62
C VAL A 81 -6.86 -15.30 12.14
N ILE A 82 -7.24 -14.21 11.47
CA ILE A 82 -7.82 -14.30 10.13
C ILE A 82 -6.81 -14.19 8.99
N ARG A 83 -5.60 -13.70 9.24
CA ARG A 83 -4.61 -13.38 8.19
C ARG A 83 -3.23 -13.96 8.42
N HIS A 84 -2.89 -14.36 9.64
CA HIS A 84 -1.55 -14.83 9.97
C HIS A 84 -1.51 -16.34 10.21
N SER A 85 -0.32 -16.90 10.07
CA SER A 85 -0.06 -18.33 10.30
C SER A 85 1.34 -18.50 10.88
N GLY A 86 1.55 -19.65 11.53
CA GLY A 86 2.79 -19.96 12.23
C GLY A 86 2.82 -19.44 13.66
N ASP A 87 3.75 -19.97 14.44
CA ASP A 87 3.96 -19.61 15.84
C ASP A 87 5.01 -18.51 15.96
N GLN A 88 4.58 -17.32 16.37
CA GLN A 88 5.45 -16.14 16.50
C GLN A 88 6.63 -16.35 17.46
N ARG A 89 6.54 -17.31 18.41
CA ARG A 89 7.65 -17.62 19.33
C ARG A 89 8.85 -18.25 18.63
N TRP A 90 8.62 -18.86 17.48
CA TRP A 90 9.65 -19.53 16.66
C TRP A 90 9.86 -18.83 15.32
N MET A 91 9.15 -17.72 15.08
CA MET A 91 9.18 -16.97 13.83
C MET A 91 10.41 -16.06 13.77
N PRO A 92 11.12 -15.97 12.62
CA PRO A 92 12.20 -15.00 12.48
C PRO A 92 11.67 -13.56 12.62
N ASP A 93 12.48 -12.69 13.21
CA ASP A 93 12.04 -11.35 13.64
C ASP A 93 11.39 -10.51 12.54
N LEU A 94 11.93 -10.55 11.31
CA LEU A 94 11.38 -9.79 10.19
C LEU A 94 9.97 -10.23 9.79
N PHE A 95 9.66 -11.53 9.90
CA PHE A 95 8.32 -12.04 9.61
C PHE A 95 7.36 -11.69 10.75
N ARG A 96 7.81 -11.77 12.00
CA ARG A 96 7.03 -11.36 13.17
C ARG A 96 6.69 -9.87 13.10
N GLU A 97 7.68 -9.02 12.81
CA GLU A 97 7.49 -7.58 12.64
C GLU A 97 6.53 -7.26 11.48
N ALA A 98 6.62 -7.98 10.36
CA ALA A 98 5.69 -7.81 9.26
C ALA A 98 4.24 -8.15 9.66
N GLN A 99 4.03 -9.20 10.47
CA GLN A 99 2.71 -9.53 11.01
C GLN A 99 2.20 -8.46 11.97
N GLU A 100 3.02 -7.96 12.91
CA GLU A 100 2.59 -6.89 13.83
C GLU A 100 2.20 -5.61 13.07
N ILE A 101 2.99 -5.23 12.07
CA ILE A 101 2.70 -4.06 11.23
C ILE A 101 1.40 -4.24 10.43
N ASP A 102 1.10 -5.45 9.97
CA ASP A 102 -0.17 -5.74 9.28
C ASP A 102 -1.34 -5.72 10.27
N ALA A 103 -1.18 -6.27 11.47
CA ALA A 103 -2.18 -6.25 12.54
C ALA A 103 -2.53 -4.82 12.98
N ASP A 104 -1.52 -3.96 13.17
CA ASP A 104 -1.74 -2.54 13.48
C ASP A 104 -2.55 -1.82 12.39
N ARG A 105 -2.22 -2.09 11.11
CA ARG A 105 -2.94 -1.49 9.96
C ARG A 105 -4.36 -2.03 9.85
N PHE A 106 -4.53 -3.33 10.05
CA PHE A 106 -5.83 -3.97 10.05
C PHE A 106 -6.71 -3.37 11.15
N ALA A 107 -6.20 -3.27 12.38
CA ALA A 107 -6.93 -2.72 13.50
C ALA A 107 -7.38 -1.27 13.24
N LEU A 108 -6.51 -0.47 12.62
CA LEU A 108 -6.82 0.90 12.21
C LEU A 108 -8.02 0.97 11.24
N TYR A 109 -8.06 0.08 10.23
CA TYR A 109 -9.13 0.06 9.23
C TYR A 109 -10.41 -0.61 9.70
N ALA A 110 -10.30 -1.67 10.51
CA ALA A 110 -11.43 -2.40 11.06
C ALA A 110 -12.16 -1.59 12.15
N THR A 111 -11.40 -0.86 12.98
CA THR A 111 -11.97 0.01 14.02
C THR A 111 -12.64 1.24 13.43
N ILE A 112 -12.02 1.88 12.43
CA ILE A 112 -12.57 3.07 11.77
C ILE A 112 -12.56 2.88 10.24
N PRO A 113 -13.54 2.12 9.69
CA PRO A 113 -13.64 1.89 8.26
C PRO A 113 -13.89 3.20 7.51
N PHE A 114 -13.17 3.40 6.39
CA PHE A 114 -13.28 4.66 5.65
C PHE A 114 -14.71 4.92 5.16
N PHE A 115 -15.42 3.88 4.72
CA PHE A 115 -16.79 4.01 4.21
C PHE A 115 -17.81 4.47 5.26
N MET A 116 -17.51 4.30 6.55
CA MET A 116 -18.30 4.85 7.64
C MET A 116 -17.83 6.26 7.98
N LEU A 117 -16.51 6.47 8.05
CA LEU A 117 -15.91 7.78 8.33
C LEU A 117 -16.36 8.84 7.32
N GLU A 118 -16.40 8.49 6.03
CA GLU A 118 -16.77 9.42 4.96
C GLU A 118 -18.22 9.95 5.08
N GLN A 119 -19.07 9.26 5.85
CA GLN A 119 -20.46 9.66 6.12
C GLN A 119 -20.58 10.61 7.32
N ILE A 120 -19.52 10.77 8.12
CA ILE A 120 -19.51 11.63 9.30
C ILE A 120 -19.14 13.06 8.91
N THR A 121 -19.95 14.01 9.35
CA THR A 121 -19.63 15.43 9.23
C THR A 121 -18.65 15.82 10.33
N LEU A 122 -17.37 15.94 9.98
CA LEU A 122 -16.32 16.29 10.94
C LEU A 122 -16.37 17.79 11.33
N PRO A 123 -16.22 18.11 12.63
CA PRO A 123 -15.97 19.47 13.11
C PRO A 123 -14.76 20.12 12.45
N ILE A 124 -14.75 21.46 12.42
CA ILE A 124 -13.64 22.24 11.85
C ILE A 124 -12.38 22.09 12.73
N HIS A 125 -12.57 22.01 14.06
CA HIS A 125 -11.46 21.86 14.99
C HIS A 125 -10.99 20.41 15.06
N ARG A 126 -9.68 20.19 14.81
CA ARG A 126 -9.07 18.85 14.78
C ARG A 126 -9.32 18.05 16.06
N SER A 127 -9.16 18.68 17.23
CA SER A 127 -9.36 18.03 18.53
C SER A 127 -10.80 17.56 18.73
N GLU A 128 -11.78 18.34 18.25
CA GLU A 128 -13.20 17.97 18.28
C GLU A 128 -13.48 16.84 17.30
N ALA A 129 -12.88 16.85 16.11
CA ALA A 129 -12.99 15.75 15.14
C ALA A 129 -12.42 14.44 15.68
N ILE A 130 -11.25 14.47 16.34
CA ILE A 130 -10.66 13.29 16.99
C ILE A 130 -11.59 12.78 18.10
N SER A 131 -12.09 13.69 18.94
CA SER A 131 -12.99 13.33 20.05
C SER A 131 -14.31 12.72 19.54
N LEU A 132 -14.88 13.27 18.47
CA LEU A 132 -16.07 12.74 17.81
C LEU A 132 -15.81 11.35 17.24
N LEU A 133 -14.71 11.15 16.50
CA LEU A 133 -14.37 9.86 15.93
C LEU A 133 -14.11 8.80 17.01
N ALA A 134 -13.38 9.15 18.08
CA ALA A 134 -13.17 8.26 19.21
C ALA A 134 -14.50 7.84 19.86
N LEU A 135 -15.43 8.78 20.01
CA LEU A 135 -16.76 8.53 20.56
C LEU A 135 -17.61 7.63 19.66
N GLU A 136 -17.78 8.00 18.38
CA GLU A 136 -18.64 7.30 17.42
C GLU A 136 -18.19 5.85 17.16
N PHE A 137 -16.88 5.62 17.04
CA PHE A 137 -16.32 4.29 16.75
C PHE A 137 -15.99 3.48 18.01
N HIS A 138 -16.24 4.04 19.20
CA HIS A 138 -15.79 3.47 20.47
C HIS A 138 -14.30 3.11 20.44
N ALA A 139 -13.50 4.02 19.90
CA ALA A 139 -12.05 3.89 19.73
C ALA A 139 -11.32 4.73 20.78
N TYR A 140 -10.02 4.46 20.96
CA TYR A 140 -9.17 5.31 21.78
C TYR A 140 -8.67 6.53 20.98
N PRO A 141 -8.46 7.70 21.62
CA PRO A 141 -8.14 8.95 20.92
C PRO A 141 -6.94 8.86 19.98
N GLU A 142 -5.90 8.12 20.37
CA GLU A 142 -4.67 7.96 19.59
C GLU A 142 -4.93 7.22 18.27
N LEU A 143 -5.81 6.22 18.24
CA LEU A 143 -6.21 5.54 17.00
C LEU A 143 -7.05 6.45 16.10
N ALA A 144 -7.97 7.20 16.68
CA ALA A 144 -8.79 8.16 15.95
C ALA A 144 -7.92 9.26 15.30
N GLU A 145 -6.92 9.78 16.04
CA GLU A 145 -5.95 10.74 15.52
C GLU A 145 -5.11 10.12 14.40
N LEU A 146 -4.59 8.91 14.60
CA LEU A 146 -3.81 8.20 13.59
C LEU A 146 -4.61 7.97 12.31
N ARG A 147 -5.88 7.55 12.44
CA ARG A 147 -6.77 7.33 11.31
C ARG A 147 -7.07 8.62 10.57
N LEU A 148 -7.43 9.67 11.29
CA LEU A 148 -7.75 10.98 10.70
C LEU A 148 -6.53 11.51 9.94
N LYS A 149 -5.34 11.48 10.56
CA LYS A 149 -4.08 11.87 9.93
C LYS A 149 -3.82 11.07 8.65
N GLN A 150 -3.99 9.75 8.71
CA GLN A 150 -3.77 8.89 7.54
C GLN A 150 -4.73 9.24 6.40
N VAL A 151 -5.99 9.54 6.71
CA VAL A 151 -6.98 9.97 5.71
C VAL A 151 -6.61 11.32 5.09
N GLU A 152 -6.23 12.29 5.92
CA GLU A 152 -5.71 13.58 5.48
C GLU A 152 -4.52 13.43 4.55
N ASP A 153 -3.51 12.67 4.98
CA ASP A 153 -2.26 12.48 4.23
C ASP A 153 -2.55 11.82 2.87
N ARG A 154 -3.48 10.86 2.80
CA ARG A 154 -3.87 10.22 1.52
C ARG A 154 -4.59 11.18 0.58
N ILE A 155 -5.53 11.98 1.09
CA ILE A 155 -6.22 13.01 0.31
C ILE A 155 -5.23 14.06 -0.18
N ASN A 156 -4.39 14.60 0.69
CA ASN A 156 -3.40 15.61 0.34
C ASN A 156 -2.39 15.09 -0.69
N ASN A 157 -1.91 13.85 -0.54
CA ASN A 157 -1.00 13.23 -1.51
C ASN A 157 -1.66 13.07 -2.88
N SER A 158 -2.94 12.70 -2.92
CA SER A 158 -3.69 12.60 -4.18
C SER A 158 -3.93 13.98 -4.83
N GLU A 159 -4.22 15.03 -4.04
CA GLU A 159 -4.36 16.41 -4.52
C GLU A 159 -3.04 16.99 -5.02
N PHE A 160 -1.94 16.67 -4.35
CA PHE A 160 -0.61 17.03 -4.79
C PHE A 160 -0.27 16.34 -6.13
N MET A 161 -0.61 15.06 -6.27
CA MET A 161 -0.46 14.33 -7.54
C MET A 161 -1.36 14.91 -8.65
N SER A 162 -2.61 15.26 -8.37
CA SER A 162 -3.53 15.85 -9.36
C SER A 162 -3.10 17.25 -9.79
N THR A 163 -2.67 18.10 -8.85
CA THR A 163 -2.16 19.46 -9.11
C THR A 163 -0.87 19.42 -9.91
N PHE A 164 0.03 18.47 -9.61
CA PHE A 164 1.24 18.24 -10.39
C PHE A 164 0.92 17.78 -11.82
N THR A 165 -0.09 16.93 -11.98
CA THR A 165 -0.54 16.46 -13.30
C THR A 165 -1.17 17.59 -14.13
N TYR A 166 -2.00 18.42 -13.50
CA TYR A 166 -2.64 19.58 -14.15
C TYR A 166 -1.63 20.68 -14.51
N THR A 167 -0.69 20.99 -13.62
CA THR A 167 0.39 21.96 -13.90
C THR A 167 1.27 21.50 -15.05
N ASN A 168 1.57 20.19 -15.13
CA ASN A 168 2.31 19.63 -16.27
C ASN A 168 1.52 19.66 -17.58
N GLN A 169 0.20 19.52 -17.54
CA GLN A 169 -0.64 19.68 -18.73
C GLN A 169 -0.61 21.14 -19.21
N ILE A 170 -0.69 22.11 -18.29
CA ILE A 170 -0.57 23.54 -18.61
C ILE A 170 0.80 23.89 -19.18
N THR A 171 1.90 23.45 -18.57
CA THR A 171 3.25 23.71 -19.09
C THR A 171 3.48 23.05 -20.45
N SER A 172 2.97 21.83 -20.68
CA SER A 172 3.03 21.18 -22.00
C SER A 172 2.25 21.92 -23.10
N SER A 173 1.20 22.66 -22.73
CA SER A 173 0.41 23.48 -23.67
C SER A 173 0.99 24.87 -23.93
N LEU A 174 1.92 25.33 -23.07
CA LEU A 174 2.57 26.65 -23.17
C LEU A 174 4.00 26.57 -23.73
N GLU A 175 4.57 25.36 -23.90
CA GLU A 175 5.84 25.14 -24.57
C GLU A 175 5.70 25.23 -26.10
N THR A 176 5.33 26.42 -26.59
CA THR A 176 5.67 26.85 -27.96
C THR A 176 6.04 28.33 -27.92
N THR A 177 7.06 28.70 -27.14
CA THR A 177 8.04 29.75 -27.50
C THR A 177 9.11 29.96 -26.41
N ILE A 178 10.33 29.53 -26.75
CA ILE A 178 11.61 30.25 -26.60
C ILE A 178 12.29 30.41 -25.21
N HIS A 179 13.57 30.01 -25.25
CA HIS A 179 14.79 30.42 -24.54
C HIS A 179 15.22 29.75 -23.22
N GLU A 180 16.35 29.04 -23.36
CA GLU A 180 17.24 28.55 -22.32
C GLU A 180 17.74 29.64 -21.37
N SER A 181 17.78 29.32 -20.08
CA SER A 181 18.94 29.58 -19.21
C SER A 181 18.91 28.68 -17.96
N PRO A 182 20.08 28.37 -17.37
CA PRO A 182 20.28 27.13 -16.63
C PRO A 182 20.12 27.35 -15.12
N VAL A 183 19.26 26.55 -14.49
CA VAL A 183 19.27 26.40 -13.02
C VAL A 183 19.77 24.99 -12.70
N SER A 184 21.06 24.95 -12.42
CA SER A 184 21.78 23.85 -11.77
C SER A 184 21.12 23.52 -10.43
N GLY A 185 20.33 22.44 -10.39
CA GLY A 185 19.71 21.98 -9.14
C GLY A 185 18.84 20.72 -9.22
N LEU A 186 18.87 19.96 -10.33
CA LEU A 186 17.90 18.88 -10.63
C LEU A 186 18.53 17.48 -10.84
N GLY A 187 19.62 17.15 -10.16
CA GLY A 187 20.27 15.83 -10.30
C GLY A 187 19.33 14.64 -10.02
N TYR A 188 18.40 14.79 -9.07
CA TYR A 188 17.40 13.78 -8.70
C TYR A 188 16.25 13.59 -9.70
N LEU A 189 16.15 14.42 -10.75
CA LEU A 189 15.21 14.20 -11.86
C LEU A 189 15.79 13.35 -12.99
N GLN A 190 17.09 13.03 -12.94
CA GLN A 190 17.76 12.22 -13.96
C GLN A 190 17.75 10.71 -13.64
N GLU A 191 17.53 10.34 -12.37
CA GLU A 191 17.51 8.93 -11.96
C GLU A 191 16.12 8.30 -12.15
N PRO A 192 16.05 7.05 -12.66
CA PRO A 192 14.79 6.36 -12.84
C PRO A 192 14.14 6.04 -11.50
N ARG A 193 12.83 6.27 -11.40
CA ARG A 193 12.04 5.89 -10.22
C ARG A 193 11.55 4.47 -10.37
N ILE A 194 11.91 3.60 -9.44
CA ILE A 194 11.58 2.18 -9.50
C ILE A 194 10.56 1.85 -8.41
N HIS A 195 9.53 1.10 -8.79
CA HIS A 195 8.46 0.66 -7.91
C HIS A 195 8.19 -0.83 -8.08
N SER A 196 7.75 -1.48 -7.00
CA SER A 196 7.30 -2.86 -7.03
C SER A 196 5.81 -2.93 -7.41
N LEU A 197 5.47 -3.80 -8.36
CA LEU A 197 4.10 -4.13 -8.75
C LEU A 197 3.80 -5.57 -8.33
N TYR A 198 2.83 -5.76 -7.45
CA TYR A 198 2.40 -7.08 -6.96
C TYR A 198 1.15 -7.56 -7.71
N GLY A 199 1.05 -8.87 -7.88
CA GLY A 199 -0.16 -9.51 -8.41
C GLY A 199 -1.30 -9.49 -7.39
N LEU A 200 -2.51 -9.88 -7.81
CA LEU A 200 -3.67 -9.99 -6.93
C LEU A 200 -3.66 -11.26 -6.06
N GLU A 201 -2.83 -12.25 -6.42
CA GLU A 201 -2.85 -13.59 -5.82
C GLU A 201 -1.60 -13.91 -4.98
N ASP A 202 -0.43 -13.36 -5.34
CA ASP A 202 0.83 -13.58 -4.64
C ASP A 202 1.49 -12.25 -4.25
N PHE A 203 1.63 -12.03 -2.94
CA PHE A 203 2.27 -10.85 -2.34
C PHE A 203 3.67 -11.15 -1.79
N SER A 204 4.17 -12.38 -1.90
CA SER A 204 5.48 -12.79 -1.38
C SER A 204 6.63 -12.20 -2.20
N ARG A 205 6.40 -11.96 -3.49
CA ARG A 205 7.31 -11.26 -4.39
C ARG A 205 6.55 -10.37 -5.37
N PRO A 206 7.13 -9.25 -5.81
CA PRO A 206 6.53 -8.46 -6.88
C PRO A 206 6.39 -9.30 -8.15
N GLN A 207 5.31 -9.09 -8.89
CA GLN A 207 5.11 -9.65 -10.23
C GLN A 207 6.00 -8.92 -11.26
N ALA A 208 6.24 -7.62 -11.06
CA ALA A 208 7.12 -6.82 -11.92
C ALA A 208 7.74 -5.63 -11.18
N LEU A 209 8.84 -5.11 -11.73
CA LEU A 209 9.35 -3.78 -11.40
C LEU A 209 8.87 -2.76 -12.45
N VAL A 210 8.38 -1.63 -11.96
CA VAL A 210 7.96 -0.49 -12.79
C VAL A 210 9.01 0.60 -12.70
N ILE A 211 9.68 0.86 -13.82
CA ILE A 211 10.77 1.82 -13.93
C ILE A 211 10.26 3.04 -14.69
N GLU A 212 10.23 4.21 -14.06
CA GLU A 212 9.69 5.44 -14.65
C GLU A 212 10.78 6.49 -14.82
N GLN A 213 10.89 7.04 -16.04
CA GLN A 213 11.78 8.15 -16.36
C GLN A 213 11.02 9.22 -17.15
N ARG A 214 10.66 10.31 -16.45
CA ARG A 214 9.76 11.36 -16.98
C ARG A 214 10.32 12.15 -18.15
N GLN A 215 11.64 12.20 -18.29
CA GLN A 215 12.34 12.86 -19.41
C GLN A 215 12.70 11.87 -20.55
N GLY A 216 12.19 10.64 -20.49
CA GLY A 216 12.58 9.55 -21.38
C GLY A 216 13.90 8.90 -20.98
N PHE A 217 14.11 7.67 -21.46
CA PHE A 217 15.33 6.91 -21.19
C PHE A 217 16.48 7.35 -22.10
N ASN A 218 17.71 7.22 -21.62
CA ASN A 218 18.88 7.31 -22.50
C ASN A 218 19.03 6.01 -23.28
N TRP A 219 18.36 5.90 -24.41
CA TRP A 219 18.28 4.67 -25.21
C TRP A 219 19.63 4.16 -25.75
N ASN A 220 20.67 4.98 -25.73
CA ASN A 220 22.01 4.61 -26.17
C ASN A 220 22.91 4.11 -25.03
N LYS A 221 22.41 4.11 -23.79
CA LYS A 221 23.12 3.61 -22.61
C LYS A 221 22.36 2.44 -22.00
N PRO A 222 23.06 1.40 -21.49
CA PRO A 222 22.41 0.38 -20.68
C PRO A 222 21.90 0.99 -19.36
N LEU A 223 20.86 0.37 -18.79
CA LEU A 223 20.35 0.70 -17.46
C LEU A 223 20.62 -0.44 -16.49
N ASP A 224 21.46 -0.19 -15.48
CA ASP A 224 21.75 -1.16 -14.42
C ASP A 224 20.73 -1.02 -13.29
N LEU A 225 20.22 -2.15 -12.82
CA LEU A 225 19.14 -2.22 -11.83
C LEU A 225 19.43 -3.29 -10.78
N ASN A 226 19.26 -2.96 -9.50
CA ASN A 226 19.32 -3.94 -8.40
C ASN A 226 17.94 -4.57 -8.21
N VAL A 227 17.72 -5.78 -8.69
CA VAL A 227 16.40 -6.43 -8.62
C VAL A 227 16.08 -7.05 -7.26
N GLU A 228 17.08 -7.18 -6.38
CA GLU A 228 16.92 -7.67 -5.00
C GLU A 228 16.60 -6.55 -3.99
N GLN A 229 16.62 -5.29 -4.43
CA GLN A 229 16.30 -4.16 -3.57
C GLN A 229 14.78 -4.05 -3.34
N ASN A 230 14.37 -3.77 -2.10
CA ASN A 230 12.98 -3.47 -1.77
C ASN A 230 12.58 -2.09 -2.28
N TYR A 231 11.86 -2.05 -3.40
CA TYR A 231 11.34 -0.82 -3.99
C TYR A 231 9.97 -0.42 -3.41
N LYS A 232 9.65 0.88 -3.48
CA LYS A 232 8.36 1.39 -2.99
C LYS A 232 7.21 0.79 -3.81
N LEU A 233 6.07 0.51 -3.17
CA LEU A 233 4.88 -0.02 -3.83
C LEU A 233 4.34 0.97 -4.88
N HIS A 234 4.03 0.50 -6.09
CA HIS A 234 3.31 1.28 -7.09
C HIS A 234 1.80 1.24 -6.80
N SER A 235 1.17 2.40 -6.63
CA SER A 235 -0.22 2.51 -6.18
C SER A 235 -1.27 2.53 -7.30
N SER A 236 -0.87 2.40 -8.57
CA SER A 236 -1.82 2.47 -9.70
C SER A 236 -2.14 1.10 -10.28
N SER A 237 -3.41 0.91 -10.66
CA SER A 237 -3.97 -0.27 -11.31
C SER A 237 -3.30 -0.60 -12.65
N PHE A 238 -3.50 -1.85 -13.11
CA PHE A 238 -3.02 -2.53 -14.33
C PHE A 238 -3.21 -1.82 -15.70
N HIS A 239 -3.51 -0.52 -15.75
CA HIS A 239 -3.74 0.19 -16.99
C HIS A 239 -2.44 0.40 -17.76
N ARG A 240 -2.13 -0.54 -18.66
CA ARG A 240 -1.07 -0.41 -19.66
C ARG A 240 -1.36 0.79 -20.55
N SER A 241 -0.47 1.78 -20.51
CA SER A 241 -0.49 2.92 -21.41
C SER A 241 0.23 2.59 -22.72
N ARG A 242 -0.04 3.34 -23.79
CA ARG A 242 0.75 3.30 -25.04
C ARG A 242 2.21 3.74 -24.84
N HIS A 243 2.53 4.31 -23.67
CA HIS A 243 3.86 4.79 -23.29
C HIS A 243 4.63 3.79 -22.41
N ASP A 244 4.11 2.57 -22.27
CA ASP A 244 4.72 1.50 -21.49
C ASP A 244 5.44 0.50 -22.43
N ALA A 245 6.65 0.09 -22.07
CA ALA A 245 7.36 -1.00 -22.75
C ALA A 245 7.63 -2.16 -21.81
N THR A 246 7.41 -3.38 -22.28
CA THR A 246 7.76 -4.60 -21.54
C THR A 246 9.19 -5.02 -21.87
N VAL A 247 10.01 -5.15 -20.83
CA VAL A 247 11.36 -5.70 -20.93
C VAL A 247 11.26 -7.22 -21.04
N LEU A 248 11.93 -7.79 -22.03
CA LEU A 248 11.96 -9.24 -22.28
C LEU A 248 13.28 -9.83 -21.79
N PRO A 249 13.36 -11.17 -21.57
CA PRO A 249 14.58 -11.84 -21.14
C PRO A 249 15.79 -11.51 -22.02
N GLY A 250 15.59 -11.47 -23.35
CA GLY A 250 16.65 -11.15 -24.32
C GLY A 250 17.13 -9.69 -24.30
N ASP A 251 16.49 -8.80 -23.53
CA ASP A 251 16.97 -7.44 -23.31
C ASP A 251 17.88 -7.35 -22.08
N LEU A 252 17.99 -8.43 -21.29
CA LEU A 252 18.72 -8.45 -20.03
C LEU A 252 20.10 -9.07 -20.19
N THR A 253 21.08 -8.49 -19.51
CA THR A 253 22.39 -9.10 -19.28
C THR A 253 22.61 -9.19 -17.77
N LEU A 254 22.98 -10.37 -17.28
CA LEU A 254 23.35 -10.57 -15.88
C LEU A 254 24.80 -10.16 -15.68
N LEU A 255 25.08 -9.48 -14.56
CA LEU A 255 26.43 -9.08 -14.17
C LEU A 255 27.02 -10.15 -13.24
N PRO A 256 27.98 -10.99 -13.69
CA PRO A 256 28.51 -12.10 -12.88
C PRO A 256 29.17 -11.62 -11.58
N ASP A 257 29.75 -10.42 -11.63
CA ASP A 257 30.52 -9.83 -10.52
C ASP A 257 29.63 -9.05 -9.53
N ARG A 258 28.32 -8.94 -9.80
CA ARG A 258 27.35 -8.20 -8.96
C ARG A 258 26.03 -8.98 -8.84
N LYS A 259 25.98 -9.88 -7.86
CA LYS A 259 24.76 -10.62 -7.52
C LYS A 259 23.61 -9.65 -7.22
N GLY A 260 22.42 -9.97 -7.74
CA GLY A 260 21.21 -9.15 -7.60
C GLY A 260 21.10 -7.96 -8.56
N TYR A 261 22.04 -7.79 -9.50
CA TYR A 261 21.98 -6.74 -10.52
C TYR A 261 21.70 -7.30 -11.92
N VAL A 262 20.85 -6.60 -12.66
CA VAL A 262 20.59 -6.84 -14.09
C VAL A 262 20.86 -5.57 -14.88
N THR A 263 21.35 -5.74 -16.11
CA THR A 263 21.55 -4.64 -17.06
C THR A 263 20.51 -4.75 -18.17
N ILE A 264 19.71 -3.69 -18.36
CA ILE A 264 18.70 -3.60 -19.42
C ILE A 264 19.31 -2.94 -20.66
N ASN A 265 19.25 -3.61 -21.81
CA ASN A 265 19.63 -3.08 -23.10
C ASN A 265 18.50 -2.19 -23.66
N LEU A 266 18.53 -0.92 -23.28
CA LEU A 266 17.54 0.07 -23.68
C LEU A 266 17.43 0.24 -25.20
N SER A 267 18.52 0.11 -25.96
CA SER A 267 18.48 0.23 -27.42
C SER A 267 17.62 -0.86 -28.08
N ARG A 268 17.63 -2.08 -27.52
CA ARG A 268 16.81 -3.21 -27.97
C ARG A 268 15.33 -3.01 -27.63
N VAL A 269 15.06 -2.48 -26.43
CA VAL A 269 13.69 -2.12 -26.01
C VAL A 269 13.12 -1.01 -26.90
N ALA A 270 13.91 0.03 -27.18
CA ALA A 270 13.54 1.14 -28.08
C ALA A 270 13.25 0.67 -29.51
N TRP A 271 13.99 -0.32 -30.01
CA TRP A 271 13.75 -0.88 -31.34
C TRP A 271 12.35 -1.52 -31.45
N ARG A 272 11.83 -2.11 -30.36
CA ARG A 272 10.51 -2.77 -30.32
C ARG A 272 9.36 -1.80 -30.04
N HIS A 273 9.57 -0.84 -29.15
CA HIS A 273 8.51 -0.01 -28.58
C HIS A 273 8.59 1.49 -28.94
N GLY A 274 9.67 1.91 -29.62
CA GLY A 274 9.95 3.32 -29.91
C GLY A 274 10.58 4.06 -28.73
N GLN A 275 11.05 5.28 -28.97
CA GLN A 275 11.79 6.08 -28.00
C GLN A 275 10.91 7.01 -27.12
N GLY A 276 9.61 7.08 -27.42
CA GLY A 276 8.63 7.90 -26.66
C GLY A 276 8.13 7.24 -25.36
N VAL A 277 8.71 6.10 -24.98
CA VAL A 277 8.35 5.36 -23.78
C VAL A 277 8.93 6.04 -22.54
N THR A 278 8.10 6.25 -21.53
CA THR A 278 8.50 6.85 -20.25
C THR A 278 8.44 5.87 -19.09
N ARG A 279 7.95 4.65 -19.34
CA ARG A 279 7.81 3.58 -18.34
C ARG A 279 8.24 2.23 -18.90
N LEU A 280 9.13 1.54 -18.19
CA LEU A 280 9.46 0.13 -18.44
C LEU A 280 8.78 -0.75 -17.40
N ILE A 281 8.24 -1.87 -17.88
CA ILE A 281 7.72 -2.95 -17.04
C ILE A 281 8.70 -4.11 -17.17
N LEU A 282 9.36 -4.47 -16.08
CA LEU A 282 10.27 -5.59 -15.98
C LEU A 282 9.59 -6.71 -15.18
N PRO A 283 8.98 -7.71 -15.83
CA PRO A 283 8.39 -8.86 -15.14
C PRO A 283 9.48 -9.65 -14.40
N MET A 284 9.16 -10.16 -13.21
CA MET A 284 10.12 -11.00 -12.47
C MET A 284 10.42 -12.31 -13.22
N ASP A 285 9.43 -12.89 -13.89
CA ASP A 285 9.63 -14.08 -14.72
C ASP A 285 10.62 -13.84 -15.87
N ALA A 286 10.71 -12.60 -16.38
CA ALA A 286 11.68 -12.27 -17.43
C ALA A 286 13.13 -12.27 -16.91
N ILE A 287 13.31 -11.95 -15.62
CA ILE A 287 14.61 -12.05 -14.93
C ILE A 287 14.93 -13.53 -14.66
N ASP A 288 13.96 -14.29 -14.14
CA ASP A 288 14.09 -15.72 -13.88
C ASP A 288 14.47 -16.47 -15.17
N ASP A 289 13.83 -16.16 -16.29
CA ASP A 289 14.16 -16.70 -17.60
C ASP A 289 15.58 -16.30 -18.05
N ALA A 290 15.97 -15.03 -17.87
CA ALA A 290 17.32 -14.57 -18.24
C ALA A 290 18.44 -15.21 -17.39
N ILE A 291 18.13 -15.71 -16.19
CA ILE A 291 19.06 -16.49 -15.33
C ILE A 291 19.22 -17.93 -15.83
N ASN A 292 18.20 -18.47 -16.49
CA ASN A 292 18.16 -19.86 -16.94
C ASN A 292 18.63 -20.05 -18.40
N PHE A 293 18.95 -18.96 -19.12
CA PHE A 293 19.48 -18.94 -20.49
C PHE A 293 21.00 -18.70 -20.51
#